data_AF-A0A1G2W2Y1-F1
#
_entry.id   AF-A0A1G2W2Y1-F1
#
_cell.length_a   1.000
_cell.length_b   1.000
_cell.length_c   1.000
_cell.angle_alpha   90.00
_cell.angle_beta   90.00
_cell.angle_gamma   90.00
#
_symmetry.space_group_name_H-M   'P 1'
#
loop_
_entity.id
_entity.type
_entity.pdbx_description
1 polymer ?
#
loop_
_entity_poly.entity_id
_entity_poly.type
_entity_poly.pdbx_seq_one_letter_code
_entity_poly.pdbx_strand_id
1 'polypeptide(L)'
;MNASRPFFPKKPWAGTALAVVAGSLLLGGCVGNPFKDAKVDPASPVAADVTRLTRQPGKFPTFASIPKAPTDIRPLAQYGRDAYAVLAEGEALTQATAPGTWTLQGTDAFAEKARRDAGPQIEPPKPGDAEAFARELRERATPPPRR
;
A
#
# COMPACT_ATOMS: atom_id res chain seq x y z
N MET A 1 63.71 8.21 28.70
CA MET A 1 62.79 7.06 28.80
C MET A 1 62.73 6.39 27.44
N ASN A 2 63.39 5.24 27.32
CA ASN A 2 63.41 4.38 26.13
C ASN A 2 62.22 3.42 26.20
N ALA A 3 61.46 3.27 25.12
CA ALA A 3 60.53 2.16 24.94
C ALA A 3 60.70 1.59 23.54
N SER A 4 61.24 0.38 23.48
CA SER A 4 61.48 -0.42 22.28
C SER A 4 60.17 -0.93 21.67
N ARG A 5 60.08 -0.92 20.33
CA ARG A 5 58.97 -1.54 19.58
C ARG A 5 59.20 -3.05 19.41
N PRO A 6 58.18 -3.92 19.53
CA PRO A 6 58.34 -5.34 19.24
C PRO A 6 58.39 -5.63 17.73
N PHE A 7 59.28 -6.55 17.36
CA PHE A 7 59.42 -7.11 16.02
C PHE A 7 58.32 -8.15 15.74
N PHE A 8 57.58 -7.99 14.64
CA PHE A 8 56.70 -9.05 14.11
C PHE A 8 57.42 -9.80 12.97
N PRO A 9 57.57 -11.14 13.04
CA PRO A 9 58.15 -11.92 11.95
C PRO A 9 57.13 -12.14 10.82
N LYS A 10 57.56 -11.90 9.57
CA LYS A 10 56.79 -12.22 8.35
C LYS A 10 56.87 -13.72 8.07
N LYS A 11 55.75 -14.43 8.14
CA LYS A 11 55.63 -15.84 7.69
C LYS A 11 55.00 -15.88 6.29
N PRO A 12 55.62 -16.53 5.28
CA PRO A 12 55.08 -16.55 3.92
C PRO A 12 53.87 -17.51 3.82
N TRP A 13 52.69 -16.92 3.62
CA TRP A 13 51.44 -17.58 3.27
C TRP A 13 51.47 -17.93 1.78
N ALA A 14 52.06 -19.08 1.43
CA ALA A 14 52.03 -19.61 0.06
C ALA A 14 51.04 -20.78 -0.12
N GLY A 15 50.42 -21.28 0.95
CA GLY A 15 49.63 -22.53 0.90
C GLY A 15 48.13 -22.38 0.66
N THR A 16 47.54 -21.20 0.92
CA THR A 16 46.08 -21.08 1.05
C THR A 16 45.37 -20.47 -0.17
N ALA A 17 46.10 -20.13 -1.24
CA ALA A 17 45.52 -19.56 -2.46
C ALA A 17 44.90 -20.61 -3.40
N LEU A 18 45.41 -21.84 -3.40
CA LEU A 18 44.95 -22.87 -4.35
C LEU A 18 43.59 -23.49 -3.98
N ALA A 19 43.26 -23.53 -2.68
CA ALA A 19 42.02 -24.16 -2.20
C ALA A 19 40.76 -23.31 -2.45
N VAL A 20 40.90 -21.98 -2.51
CA VAL A 20 39.77 -21.05 -2.70
C VAL A 20 39.32 -20.99 -4.17
N VAL A 21 40.25 -21.15 -5.11
CA VAL A 21 39.94 -21.11 -6.55
C VAL A 21 39.21 -22.38 -7.00
N ALA A 22 39.59 -23.55 -6.47
CA ALA A 22 38.94 -24.82 -6.82
C ALA A 22 37.50 -24.93 -6.26
N GLY A 23 37.22 -24.37 -5.08
CA GLY A 23 35.88 -24.36 -4.49
C GLY A 23 34.88 -23.44 -5.21
N SER A 24 35.38 -22.41 -5.88
CA SER A 24 34.56 -21.39 -6.58
C SER A 24 34.01 -21.88 -7.92
N LEU A 25 34.59 -22.93 -8.51
CA LEU A 25 34.17 -23.52 -9.79
C LEU A 25 33.00 -24.51 -9.64
N LEU A 26 32.74 -25.02 -8.43
CA LEU A 26 31.68 -26.01 -8.16
C LEU A 26 30.34 -25.38 -7.75
N LEU A 27 30.31 -24.07 -7.49
CA LEU A 27 29.08 -23.30 -7.16
C LEU A 27 28.52 -22.52 -8.36
N GLY A 28 29.08 -22.69 -9.56
CA GLY A 28 28.61 -22.08 -10.82
C GLY A 28 27.32 -22.69 -11.38
N GLY A 29 26.42 -23.16 -10.52
CA GLY A 29 25.09 -23.60 -10.91
C GLY A 29 24.22 -22.40 -11.34
N CYS A 30 23.76 -22.43 -12.59
CA CYS A 30 22.68 -21.60 -13.15
C CYS A 30 22.97 -20.13 -13.50
N VAL A 31 24.15 -19.79 -14.03
CA VAL A 31 24.31 -18.51 -14.75
C VAL A 31 24.14 -18.74 -16.25
N GLY A 32 22.90 -19.03 -16.66
CA GLY A 32 22.47 -18.64 -18.01
C GLY A 32 22.50 -17.12 -18.07
N ASN A 33 23.02 -16.53 -19.15
CA ASN A 33 23.07 -15.08 -19.33
C ASN A 33 21.66 -14.49 -19.09
N PRO A 34 21.41 -13.73 -18.01
CA PRO A 34 20.09 -13.21 -17.69
C PRO A 34 19.62 -12.16 -18.69
N PHE A 35 20.54 -11.67 -19.53
CA PHE A 35 20.26 -10.72 -20.61
C PHE A 35 20.10 -11.40 -21.97
N LYS A 36 20.06 -12.74 -22.03
CA LYS A 36 19.80 -13.47 -23.27
C LYS A 36 18.32 -13.81 -23.36
N ASP A 37 17.69 -13.37 -24.43
CA ASP A 37 16.28 -13.66 -24.71
C ASP A 37 16.02 -15.17 -24.71
N ALA A 38 14.93 -15.56 -24.05
CA ALA A 38 14.45 -16.94 -24.07
C ALA A 38 14.01 -17.32 -25.49
N LYS A 39 14.44 -18.49 -25.95
CA LYS A 39 14.00 -19.01 -27.25
C LYS A 39 12.53 -19.43 -27.14
N VAL A 40 11.70 -18.99 -28.09
CA VAL A 40 10.31 -19.44 -28.21
C VAL A 40 10.32 -20.89 -28.67
N ASP A 41 9.62 -21.76 -27.93
CA ASP A 41 9.43 -23.16 -28.33
C ASP A 41 8.49 -23.24 -29.55
N PRO A 42 8.94 -23.79 -30.70
CA PRO A 42 8.11 -23.91 -31.90
C PRO A 42 6.94 -24.87 -31.76
N ALA A 43 6.94 -25.78 -30.78
CA ALA A 43 5.81 -26.68 -30.53
C ALA A 43 4.67 -26.02 -29.75
N SER A 44 4.87 -24.79 -29.26
CA SER A 44 3.86 -24.08 -28.47
C SER A 44 2.72 -23.55 -29.35
N PRO A 45 1.44 -23.73 -28.93
CA PRO A 45 0.28 -23.20 -29.67
C PRO A 45 0.26 -21.67 -29.76
N VAL A 46 1.04 -20.98 -28.91
CA VAL A 46 1.15 -19.50 -28.91
C VAL A 46 2.45 -19.00 -29.55
N ALA A 47 3.27 -19.89 -30.13
CA ALA A 47 4.59 -19.54 -30.67
C ALA A 47 4.52 -18.43 -31.75
N ALA A 48 3.50 -18.50 -32.62
CA ALA A 48 3.26 -17.51 -33.66
C ALA A 48 2.93 -16.13 -33.07
N ASP A 49 2.08 -16.08 -32.03
CA ASP A 49 1.68 -14.85 -31.37
C ASP A 49 2.83 -14.22 -30.57
N VAL A 50 3.59 -15.02 -29.83
CA VAL A 50 4.77 -14.52 -29.10
C VAL A 50 5.81 -13.96 -30.07
N THR A 51 6.04 -14.64 -31.20
CA THR A 51 6.97 -14.16 -32.24
C THR A 51 6.47 -12.87 -32.89
N ARG A 52 5.16 -12.75 -33.11
CA ARG A 52 4.54 -11.53 -33.65
C ARG A 52 4.66 -10.36 -32.67
N LEU A 53 4.34 -10.58 -31.40
CA LEU A 53 4.35 -9.52 -30.37
C LEU A 53 5.76 -9.03 -30.06
N THR A 54 6.76 -9.92 -30.00
CA THR A 54 8.16 -9.54 -29.74
C THR A 54 8.80 -8.74 -30.89
N ARG A 55 8.32 -8.94 -32.12
CA ARG A 55 8.80 -8.21 -33.31
C ARG A 55 8.04 -6.91 -33.60
N GLN A 56 6.88 -6.72 -32.98
CA GLN A 56 6.11 -5.49 -33.16
C GLN A 56 6.74 -4.35 -32.35
N PRO A 57 7.15 -3.23 -32.98
CA PRO A 57 7.63 -2.08 -32.24
C PRO A 57 6.47 -1.48 -31.45
N GLY A 58 6.42 -1.78 -30.14
CA GLY A 58 5.48 -1.17 -29.22
C GLY A 58 5.84 0.29 -28.96
N LYS A 59 4.83 1.15 -28.83
CA LYS A 59 5.02 2.51 -28.31
C LYS A 59 5.18 2.42 -26.79
N PHE A 60 6.39 2.19 -26.33
CA PHE A 60 6.68 2.20 -24.89
C PHE A 60 7.01 3.64 -24.45
N PRO A 61 6.47 4.09 -23.31
CA PRO A 61 6.94 5.32 -22.70
C PRO A 61 8.43 5.16 -22.38
N THR A 62 9.20 6.21 -22.67
CA THR A 62 10.61 6.27 -22.31
C THR A 62 10.77 7.10 -21.04
N PHE A 63 11.93 7.07 -20.41
CA PHE A 63 12.21 8.00 -19.31
C PHE A 63 12.07 9.47 -19.74
N ALA A 64 12.24 9.77 -21.03
CA ALA A 64 12.01 11.11 -21.58
C ALA A 64 10.53 11.49 -21.71
N SER A 65 9.60 10.52 -21.68
CA SER A 65 8.16 10.80 -21.69
C SER A 65 7.59 11.03 -20.29
N ILE A 66 8.42 11.04 -19.24
CA ILE A 66 8.00 11.42 -17.88
C ILE A 66 7.72 12.93 -17.89
N PRO A 67 6.50 13.37 -17.56
CA PRO A 67 6.20 14.79 -17.44
C PRO A 67 7.08 15.47 -16.40
N LYS A 68 7.39 16.75 -16.60
CA LYS A 68 8.11 17.54 -15.59
C LYS A 68 7.29 17.62 -14.31
N ALA A 69 7.98 17.74 -13.18
CA ALA A 69 7.33 17.97 -11.89
C ALA A 69 6.43 19.22 -11.98
N PRO A 70 5.21 19.18 -11.43
CA PRO A 70 4.34 20.34 -11.37
C PRO A 70 5.02 21.47 -10.58
N THR A 71 4.96 22.69 -11.12
CA THR A 71 5.55 23.88 -10.48
C THR A 71 4.53 24.65 -9.63
N ASP A 72 3.26 24.29 -9.73
CA ASP A 72 2.10 24.85 -9.02
C ASP A 72 1.80 24.11 -7.71
N ILE A 73 2.83 23.51 -7.10
CA ILE A 73 2.70 22.90 -5.78
C ILE A 73 2.79 23.96 -4.69
N ARG A 74 2.01 23.77 -3.63
CA ARG A 74 2.05 24.64 -2.45
C ARG A 74 3.48 24.70 -1.87
N PRO A 75 4.06 25.89 -1.64
CA PRO A 75 5.37 26.01 -1.00
C PRO A 75 5.35 25.46 0.44
N LEU A 76 6.43 24.79 0.87
CA LEU A 76 6.51 24.17 2.19
C LEU A 76 6.21 25.14 3.34
N ALA A 77 6.72 26.38 3.25
CA ALA A 77 6.49 27.41 4.26
C ALA A 77 5.01 27.80 4.42
N GLN A 78 4.19 27.65 3.36
CA GLN A 78 2.76 27.98 3.42
C GLN A 78 2.01 27.04 4.37
N TYR A 79 2.37 25.76 4.43
CA TYR A 79 1.74 24.82 5.37
C TYR A 79 1.90 25.26 6.83
N GLY A 80 3.10 25.73 7.20
CA GLY A 80 3.36 26.23 8.55
C GLY A 80 2.56 27.50 8.87
N ARG A 81 2.44 28.42 7.90
CA ARG A 81 1.62 29.63 8.05
C ARG A 81 0.14 29.30 8.22
N ASP A 82 -0.39 28.42 7.39
CA ASP A 82 -1.80 28.01 7.46
C ASP A 82 -2.09 27.31 8.80
N ALA A 83 -1.19 26.43 9.25
CA ALA A 83 -1.32 25.78 10.56
C ALA A 83 -1.31 26.79 11.71
N TYR A 84 -0.39 27.78 11.67
CA TYR A 84 -0.35 28.83 12.67
C TYR A 84 -1.63 29.68 12.68
N ALA A 85 -2.18 30.01 11.50
CA ALA A 85 -3.43 30.74 11.39
C ALA A 85 -4.60 29.99 12.04
N VAL A 86 -4.74 28.69 11.76
CA VAL A 86 -5.79 27.84 12.37
C VAL A 86 -5.65 27.79 13.89
N LEU A 87 -4.42 27.67 14.41
CA LEU A 87 -4.17 27.64 15.85
C LEU A 87 -4.53 28.99 16.50
N ALA A 88 -4.13 30.11 15.88
CA ALA A 88 -4.44 31.45 16.37
C ALA A 88 -5.96 31.72 16.35
N GLU A 89 -6.67 31.29 15.31
CA GLU A 89 -8.13 31.38 15.24
C GLU A 89 -8.80 30.53 16.32
N GLY A 90 -8.30 29.32 16.58
CA GLY A 90 -8.80 28.46 17.65
C GLY A 90 -8.61 29.06 19.04
N GLU A 91 -7.46 29.69 19.28
CA GLU A 91 -7.21 30.42 20.52
C GLU A 91 -8.14 31.63 20.66
N ALA A 92 -8.30 32.41 19.60
CA ALA A 92 -9.24 33.54 19.58
C ALA A 92 -10.68 33.10 19.86
N LEU A 93 -11.12 31.98 19.27
CA LEU A 93 -12.43 31.39 19.51
C LEU A 93 -12.58 30.95 20.97
N THR A 94 -11.55 30.33 21.54
CA THR A 94 -11.54 29.90 22.95
C THR A 94 -11.70 31.11 23.87
N GLN A 95 -10.97 32.19 23.62
CA GLN A 95 -11.08 33.42 24.41
C GLN A 95 -12.46 34.09 24.26
N ALA A 96 -12.99 34.13 23.04
CA ALA A 96 -14.31 34.71 22.77
C ALA A 96 -15.45 33.92 23.44
N THR A 97 -15.28 32.60 23.59
CA THR A 97 -16.28 31.71 24.20
C THR A 97 -16.04 31.45 25.69
N ALA A 98 -14.91 31.90 26.24
CA ALA A 98 -14.54 31.73 27.65
C ALA A 98 -15.58 32.25 28.66
N PRO A 99 -16.32 33.35 28.41
CA PRO A 99 -17.38 33.79 29.32
C PRO A 99 -18.53 32.77 29.47
N GLY A 100 -18.64 31.76 28.60
CA GLY A 100 -19.65 30.72 28.70
C GLY A 100 -21.09 31.25 28.59
N THR A 101 -21.26 32.46 28.04
CA THR A 101 -22.55 33.15 27.93
C THR A 101 -23.41 32.62 26.79
N TRP A 102 -22.85 31.78 25.93
CA TRP A 102 -23.58 31.08 24.89
C TRP A 102 -24.38 29.93 25.53
N THR A 103 -25.67 29.92 25.27
CA THR A 103 -26.56 28.80 25.60
C THR A 103 -27.29 28.39 24.33
N LEU A 104 -27.69 27.13 24.24
CA LEU A 104 -28.33 26.58 23.06
C LEU A 104 -29.84 26.82 23.16
N GLN A 105 -30.38 27.79 22.42
CA GLN A 105 -31.83 28.00 22.34
C GLN A 105 -32.45 27.19 21.19
N GLY A 106 -33.74 26.86 21.31
CA GLY A 106 -34.47 26.17 20.23
C GLY A 106 -34.06 24.71 20.00
N THR A 107 -33.45 24.08 21.01
CA THR A 107 -33.04 22.66 20.97
C THR A 107 -34.20 21.72 20.68
N ASP A 108 -35.40 22.06 21.17
CA ASP A 108 -36.59 21.24 20.96
C ASP A 108 -37.03 21.26 19.50
N ALA A 109 -37.02 22.43 18.85
CA ALA A 109 -37.34 22.54 17.43
C ALA A 109 -36.31 21.83 16.54
N PHE A 110 -35.02 21.92 16.89
CA PHE A 110 -33.95 21.17 16.23
C PHE A 110 -34.13 19.65 16.40
N ALA A 111 -34.41 19.19 17.62
CA ALA A 111 -34.62 17.77 17.92
C ALA A 111 -35.88 17.22 17.24
N GLU A 112 -36.99 17.98 17.21
CA GLU A 112 -38.21 17.62 16.49
C GLU A 112 -38.00 17.57 14.98
N LYS A 113 -37.19 18.46 14.42
CA LYS A 113 -36.80 18.37 13.01
C LYS A 113 -36.00 17.10 12.76
N ALA A 114 -35.00 16.81 13.58
CA ALA A 114 -34.18 15.60 13.46
C ALA A 114 -35.02 14.32 13.56
N ARG A 115 -35.99 14.27 14.47
CA ARG A 115 -36.94 13.15 14.58
C ARG A 115 -37.81 12.98 13.33
N ARG A 116 -38.31 14.09 12.76
CA ARG A 116 -39.07 14.04 11.49
C ARG A 116 -38.21 13.56 10.33
N ASP A 117 -36.97 14.04 10.23
CA ASP A 117 -36.03 13.68 9.17
C ASP A 117 -35.56 12.21 9.27
N ALA A 118 -35.39 11.69 10.48
CA ALA A 118 -34.98 10.31 10.73
C ALA A 118 -36.07 9.28 10.34
N GLY A 119 -37.32 9.73 10.17
CA GLY A 119 -38.45 8.86 9.87
C GLY A 119 -38.96 8.10 11.09
N PRO A 120 -39.94 7.20 10.90
CA PRO A 120 -40.52 6.44 12.01
C PRO A 120 -39.47 5.57 12.69
N GLN A 121 -39.52 5.51 14.03
CA GLN A 121 -38.69 4.61 14.80
C GLN A 121 -39.04 3.16 14.40
N ILE A 122 -38.13 2.48 13.73
CA ILE A 122 -38.29 1.06 13.40
C ILE A 122 -38.00 0.27 14.68
N GLU A 123 -38.99 -0.51 15.16
CA GLU A 123 -38.77 -1.41 16.28
C GLU A 123 -37.63 -2.39 15.92
N PRO A 124 -36.65 -2.60 16.83
CA PRO A 124 -35.63 -3.60 16.59
C PRO A 124 -36.31 -4.98 16.43
N PRO A 125 -35.84 -5.82 15.50
CA PRO A 125 -36.42 -7.14 15.26
C PRO A 125 -36.39 -7.99 16.53
N LYS A 126 -37.43 -8.79 16.77
CA LYS A 126 -37.50 -9.61 17.98
C LYS A 126 -36.44 -10.72 17.93
N PRO A 127 -35.85 -11.09 19.07
CA PRO A 127 -34.99 -12.27 19.14
C PRO A 127 -35.77 -13.51 18.65
N GLY A 128 -35.35 -14.09 17.53
CA GLY A 128 -35.98 -15.26 16.93
C GLY A 128 -36.63 -15.03 15.55
N ASP A 129 -36.92 -13.77 15.17
CA ASP A 129 -37.52 -13.46 13.86
C ASP A 129 -36.61 -13.87 12.70
N ALA A 130 -35.29 -13.68 12.86
CA ALA A 130 -34.29 -14.09 11.88
C ALA A 130 -34.23 -15.62 11.69
N GLU A 131 -34.32 -16.39 12.78
CA GLU A 131 -34.28 -17.85 12.71
C GLU A 131 -35.60 -18.42 12.15
N ALA A 132 -36.74 -17.81 12.49
CA ALA A 132 -38.03 -18.17 11.92
C ALA A 132 -38.08 -17.93 10.40
N PHE A 133 -37.57 -16.78 9.95
CA PHE A 133 -37.45 -16.46 8.52
C PHE A 133 -36.48 -17.40 7.79
N ALA A 134 -35.33 -17.69 8.41
CA ALA A 134 -34.36 -18.65 7.85
C ALA A 134 -34.96 -20.06 7.73
N ARG A 135 -35.77 -20.49 8.70
CA ARG A 135 -36.51 -21.76 8.64
C ARG A 135 -37.53 -21.78 7.51
N GLU A 136 -38.34 -20.73 7.36
CA GLU A 136 -39.33 -20.61 6.27
C GLU A 136 -38.66 -20.66 4.88
N LEU A 137 -37.50 -20.03 4.72
CA LEU A 137 -36.72 -20.10 3.47
C LEU A 137 -36.22 -21.52 3.17
N ARG A 138 -35.75 -22.25 4.19
CA ARG A 138 -35.30 -23.64 4.03
C ARG A 138 -36.46 -24.57 3.66
N GLU A 139 -37.64 -24.37 4.25
CA GLU A 139 -38.84 -25.17 3.95
C GLU A 139 -39.37 -24.93 2.52
N ARG A 140 -39.23 -23.71 1.99
CA ARG A 140 -39.63 -23.37 0.62
C ARG A 140 -38.62 -23.79 -0.45
N ALA A 141 -37.38 -24.05 -0.07
CA ALA A 141 -36.35 -24.42 -1.03
C ALA A 141 -36.58 -25.85 -1.56
N THR A 142 -36.73 -26.00 -2.88
CA THR A 142 -36.76 -27.33 -3.51
C THR A 142 -35.35 -27.93 -3.47
N PRO A 143 -35.15 -29.14 -2.93
CA PRO A 143 -33.84 -29.78 -2.87
C PRO A 143 -33.25 -29.99 -4.29
N PRO A 144 -31.92 -29.86 -4.45
CA PRO A 144 -31.28 -30.12 -5.75
C PRO A 144 -31.46 -31.58 -6.18
N PRO A 145 -31.60 -31.87 -7.48
CA PRO A 145 -31.78 -33.23 -7.99
C PRO A 145 -30.56 -34.09 -7.65
N ARG A 146 -30.82 -35.34 -7.24
CA ARG A 146 -29.76 -36.31 -6.96
C ARG A 146 -29.10 -36.74 -8.27
N ARG A 147 -27.77 -36.73 -8.31
CA ARG A 147 -26.98 -37.38 -9.37
C ARG A 147 -26.94 -38.88 -9.17
#